data_AF-A0A0H5DPL2-F1
#
_entry.id   AF-A0A0H5DPL2-F1
#
_cell.length_a   1.000
_cell.length_b   1.000
_cell.length_c   1.000
_cell.angle_alpha   90.00
_cell.angle_beta   90.00
_cell.angle_gamma   90.00
#
_symmetry.space_group_name_H-M   'P 1'
#
loop_
_entity.id
_entity.type
_entity.pdbx_description
1 polymer ?
#
loop_
_entity_poly.entity_id
_entity_poly.type
_entity_poly.pdbx_seq_one_letter_code
_entity_poly.pdbx_strand_id
1 'polypeptide(L)'
;MADEGMPQKEEKPEPKAKPERLEDVYQLASSNMKDTLAYIAMIVGILMLFFEPFYGGAIIGAIAGLYFTKEIITPLKSLESFIEKQGMVRSLILGGALLGIFIEAPAIIIGAAVAVGLKQIIVNDKESDKKE
;
A
#
# COMPACT_ATOMS: atom_id res chain seq x y z
N MET A 1 -11.12 54.85 -54.63
CA MET A 1 -10.88 53.42 -54.93
C MET A 1 -10.55 52.76 -53.62
N ALA A 2 -11.48 51.95 -53.13
CA ALA A 2 -11.31 51.12 -51.94
C ALA A 2 -10.32 50.01 -52.29
N ASP A 3 -9.31 49.81 -51.45
CA ASP A 3 -8.49 48.59 -51.48
C ASP A 3 -9.00 47.66 -50.39
N GLU A 4 -9.09 46.41 -50.78
CA GLU A 4 -9.96 45.38 -50.25
C GLU A 4 -9.39 44.76 -48.98
N GLY A 5 -10.30 44.31 -48.12
CA GLY A 5 -9.94 43.65 -46.87
C GLY A 5 -9.21 42.32 -47.08
N MET A 6 -8.42 41.94 -46.08
CA MET A 6 -8.21 40.54 -45.76
C MET A 6 -8.43 40.33 -44.27
N PRO A 7 -9.32 39.40 -43.86
CA PRO A 7 -9.50 39.05 -42.47
C PRO A 7 -8.27 38.29 -41.97
N GLN A 8 -7.70 38.74 -40.86
CA GLN A 8 -6.67 38.00 -40.14
C GLN A 8 -7.31 36.66 -39.71
N LYS A 9 -6.78 35.55 -40.24
CA LYS A 9 -7.17 34.21 -39.79
C LYS A 9 -6.78 34.08 -38.33
N GLU A 10 -7.78 34.00 -37.46
CA GLU A 10 -7.62 33.54 -36.08
C GLU A 10 -7.06 32.11 -36.11
N GLU A 11 -5.76 31.97 -35.83
CA GLU A 11 -5.13 30.69 -35.53
C GLU A 11 -5.68 30.21 -34.18
N LYS A 12 -6.71 29.36 -34.23
CA LYS A 12 -7.14 28.61 -33.05
C LYS A 12 -5.97 27.73 -32.60
N PRO A 13 -5.52 27.82 -31.34
CA PRO A 13 -4.54 26.89 -30.84
C PRO A 13 -5.16 25.49 -30.82
N GLU A 14 -4.60 24.58 -31.60
CA GLU A 14 -4.96 23.17 -31.57
C GLU A 14 -4.81 22.62 -30.14
N PRO A 15 -5.73 21.78 -29.66
CA PRO A 15 -5.59 21.16 -28.36
C PRO A 15 -4.36 20.24 -28.42
N LYS A 16 -3.31 20.58 -27.66
CA LYS A 16 -2.15 19.72 -27.44
C LYS A 16 -2.64 18.36 -26.95
N ALA A 17 -2.69 17.39 -27.85
CA ALA A 17 -2.92 16.00 -27.50
C ALA A 17 -1.87 15.59 -26.47
N LYS A 18 -2.30 15.37 -25.23
CA LYS A 18 -1.43 14.81 -24.19
C LYS A 18 -1.00 13.42 -24.66
N PRO A 19 0.30 13.08 -24.57
CA PRO A 19 0.76 11.77 -25.00
C PRO A 19 0.33 10.72 -23.97
N GLU A 20 -0.86 10.14 -24.17
CA GLU A 20 -1.43 9.03 -23.38
C GLU A 20 -0.42 7.88 -23.17
N ARG A 21 0.56 7.74 -24.09
CA ARG A 21 1.60 6.70 -24.05
C ARG A 21 2.64 6.86 -22.95
N LEU A 22 2.87 8.07 -22.42
CA LEU A 22 3.85 8.26 -21.33
C LEU A 22 3.25 7.85 -19.98
N GLU A 23 1.96 8.08 -19.80
CA GLU A 23 1.22 7.71 -18.58
C GLU A 23 1.07 6.18 -18.48
N ASP A 24 0.83 5.50 -19.61
CA ASP A 24 0.72 4.04 -19.65
C ASP A 24 2.05 3.31 -19.43
N VAL A 25 3.16 3.82 -19.98
CA VAL A 25 4.50 3.22 -19.76
C VAL A 25 4.98 3.45 -18.32
N TYR A 26 4.67 4.60 -17.73
CA TYR A 26 4.94 4.88 -16.32
C TYR A 26 4.14 3.95 -15.39
N GLN A 27 2.86 3.70 -15.70
CA GLN A 27 2.03 2.76 -14.95
C GLN A 27 2.51 1.30 -15.08
N LEU A 28 2.95 0.87 -16.28
CA LEU A 28 3.47 -0.48 -16.50
C LEU A 28 4.81 -0.73 -15.79
N ALA A 29 5.70 0.27 -15.76
CA ALA A 29 6.97 0.17 -15.05
C ALA A 29 6.78 0.24 -13.52
N SER A 30 5.81 1.04 -13.06
CA SER A 30 5.57 1.28 -11.63
C SER A 30 5.02 0.07 -10.88
N SER A 31 4.18 -0.77 -11.50
CA SER A 31 3.60 -1.93 -10.79
C SER A 31 4.67 -2.98 -10.46
N ASN A 32 5.50 -3.36 -11.44
CA ASN A 32 6.55 -4.36 -11.27
C ASN A 32 7.71 -3.84 -10.40
N MET A 33 8.00 -2.54 -10.43
CA MET A 33 9.01 -1.94 -9.55
C MET A 33 8.63 -2.04 -8.07
N LYS A 34 7.35 -1.89 -7.71
CA LYS A 34 6.90 -1.96 -6.31
C LYS A 34 7.12 -3.35 -5.74
N ASP A 35 6.72 -4.38 -6.48
CA ASP A 35 6.90 -5.77 -6.04
C ASP A 35 8.38 -6.16 -5.99
N THR A 36 9.17 -5.73 -6.98
CA THR A 36 10.62 -5.93 -6.97
C THR A 36 11.27 -5.25 -5.76
N LEU A 37 10.88 -4.02 -5.45
CA LEU A 37 11.39 -3.28 -4.29
C LEU A 37 10.97 -3.95 -2.98
N ALA A 38 9.75 -4.47 -2.89
CA ALA A 38 9.28 -5.24 -1.74
C ALA A 38 10.09 -6.52 -1.54
N TYR A 39 10.40 -7.25 -2.61
CA TYR A 39 11.28 -8.43 -2.52
C TYR A 39 12.69 -8.08 -2.07
N ILE A 40 13.29 -7.01 -2.62
CA ILE A 40 14.61 -6.54 -2.19
C ILE A 40 14.57 -6.13 -0.71
N ALA A 41 13.58 -5.36 -0.29
CA ALA A 41 13.41 -4.94 1.10
C ALA A 41 13.21 -6.13 2.04
N MET A 42 12.48 -7.17 1.62
CA MET A 42 12.34 -8.41 2.38
C MET A 42 13.67 -9.15 2.54
N ILE A 43 14.44 -9.30 1.46
CA ILE A 43 15.77 -9.93 1.52
C ILE A 43 16.68 -9.15 2.47
N VAL A 44 16.73 -7.82 2.34
CA VAL A 44 17.50 -6.95 3.23
C VAL A 44 17.03 -7.09 4.68
N GLY A 45 15.72 -7.07 4.93
CA GLY A 45 15.15 -7.24 6.27
C GLY A 45 15.54 -8.57 6.91
N ILE A 46 15.48 -9.67 6.14
CA ILE A 46 15.88 -11.01 6.62
C ILE A 46 17.37 -11.05 6.92
N LEU A 47 18.22 -10.53 6.04
CA LEU A 47 19.67 -10.46 6.29
C LEU A 47 19.97 -9.57 7.51
N MET A 48 19.21 -8.51 7.71
CA MET A 48 19.37 -7.59 8.82
C MET A 48 18.96 -8.22 10.16
N LEU A 49 18.09 -9.24 10.19
CA LEU A 49 17.76 -9.97 11.43
C LEU A 49 19.01 -10.57 12.12
N PHE A 50 20.07 -10.89 11.37
CA PHE A 50 21.30 -11.46 11.92
C PHE A 50 22.21 -10.44 12.62
N PHE A 51 22.07 -9.15 12.28
CA PHE A 51 22.93 -8.08 12.80
C PHE A 51 22.15 -7.14 13.72
N GLU A 52 20.96 -6.77 13.29
CA GLU A 52 20.08 -5.77 13.90
C GLU A 52 18.63 -6.28 13.86
N PRO A 53 18.25 -7.19 14.80
CA PRO A 53 16.96 -7.87 14.81
C PRO A 53 15.76 -6.91 14.79
N PHE A 54 15.88 -5.78 15.48
CA PHE A 54 14.82 -4.79 15.55
C PHE A 54 14.56 -4.14 14.19
N TYR A 55 15.60 -3.65 13.50
CA TYR A 55 15.44 -3.01 12.20
C TYR A 55 15.04 -4.00 11.10
N GLY A 56 15.63 -5.20 11.08
CA GLY A 56 15.22 -6.26 10.17
C GLY A 56 13.75 -6.65 10.37
N GLY A 57 13.34 -6.81 11.62
CA GLY A 57 11.95 -7.08 11.98
C GLY A 57 11.00 -5.96 11.56
N ALA A 58 11.36 -4.70 11.79
CA ALA A 58 10.54 -3.55 11.39
C ALA A 58 10.35 -3.47 9.86
N ILE A 59 11.39 -3.72 9.07
CA ILE A 59 11.30 -3.75 7.60
C ILE A 59 10.37 -4.88 7.15
N ILE A 60 10.57 -6.10 7.66
CA ILE A 60 9.72 -7.26 7.36
C ILE A 60 8.27 -6.96 7.72
N GLY A 61 8.05 -6.43 8.93
CA GLY A 61 6.77 -5.99 9.43
C GLY A 61 6.09 -5.00 8.50
N ALA A 62 6.80 -3.94 8.11
CA ALA A 62 6.26 -2.91 7.23
C ALA A 62 5.85 -3.46 5.87
N ILE A 63 6.69 -4.28 5.22
CA ILE A 63 6.36 -4.90 3.94
C ILE A 63 5.16 -5.85 4.09
N ALA A 64 5.17 -6.71 5.11
CA ALA A 64 4.06 -7.62 5.39
C ALA A 64 2.75 -6.84 5.64
N GLY A 65 2.78 -5.78 6.43
CA GLY A 65 1.62 -4.93 6.71
C GLY A 65 1.08 -4.23 5.45
N LEU A 66 1.96 -3.76 4.56
CA LEU A 66 1.56 -3.15 3.30
C LEU A 66 0.91 -4.14 2.33
N TYR A 67 1.41 -5.37 2.25
CA TYR A 67 0.88 -6.38 1.33
C TYR A 67 -0.35 -7.10 1.88
N PHE A 68 -0.35 -7.45 3.16
CA PHE A 68 -1.39 -8.24 3.81
C PHE A 68 -2.42 -7.40 4.60
N THR A 69 -2.57 -6.12 4.25
CA THR A 69 -3.48 -5.22 4.98
C THR A 69 -4.91 -5.75 5.06
N LYS A 70 -5.42 -6.35 3.98
CA LYS A 70 -6.81 -6.86 3.93
C LYS A 70 -6.95 -8.11 4.81
N GLU A 71 -5.97 -8.98 4.75
CA GLU A 71 -5.87 -10.24 5.49
C GLU A 71 -5.69 -10.00 6.99
N ILE A 72 -5.03 -8.91 7.37
CA ILE A 72 -4.92 -8.49 8.77
C ILE A 72 -6.24 -7.88 9.26
N ILE A 73 -6.84 -6.96 8.50
CA ILE A 73 -8.03 -6.22 8.97
C ILE A 73 -9.31 -7.09 8.99
N THR A 74 -9.48 -7.98 8.00
CA THR A 74 -10.69 -8.82 7.87
C THR A 74 -11.01 -9.65 9.11
N PRO A 75 -10.08 -10.48 9.65
CA PRO A 75 -10.33 -11.24 10.86
C PRO A 75 -10.51 -10.34 12.09
N LEU A 76 -9.80 -9.21 12.17
CA LEU A 76 -9.95 -8.24 13.26
C LEU A 76 -11.38 -7.67 13.33
N LYS A 77 -12.00 -7.38 12.18
CA LYS A 77 -13.38 -6.87 12.09
C LYS A 77 -14.45 -7.91 12.41
N SER A 78 -14.10 -9.20 12.36
CA SER A 78 -15.05 -10.32 12.47
C SER A 78 -14.72 -11.27 13.62
N LEU A 79 -14.03 -10.75 14.65
CA LEU A 79 -13.49 -11.53 15.77
C LEU A 79 -14.56 -12.35 16.49
N GLU A 80 -15.74 -11.76 16.73
CA GLU A 80 -16.87 -12.43 17.37
C GLU A 80 -17.32 -13.66 16.58
N SER A 81 -17.58 -13.48 15.28
CA SER A 81 -17.95 -14.57 14.37
C SER A 81 -16.86 -15.63 14.23
N PHE A 82 -15.60 -15.24 14.40
CA PHE A 82 -14.46 -16.15 14.37
C PHE A 82 -14.39 -17.02 15.64
N ILE A 83 -14.66 -16.43 16.80
CA ILE A 83 -14.73 -17.13 18.09
C ILE A 83 -15.91 -18.11 18.11
N GLU A 84 -17.07 -17.69 17.63
CA GLU A 84 -18.25 -18.56 17.55
C GLU A 84 -18.02 -19.77 16.63
N LYS A 85 -17.34 -19.58 15.48
CA LYS A 85 -17.08 -20.66 14.52
C LYS A 85 -15.99 -21.62 14.97
N GLN A 86 -14.93 -21.15 15.62
CA GLN A 86 -13.81 -22.00 16.04
C GLN A 86 -13.98 -22.59 17.44
N GLY A 87 -14.78 -21.96 18.29
CA GLY A 87 -14.96 -22.30 19.70
C GLY A 87 -13.92 -21.67 20.62
N MET A 88 -14.36 -21.32 21.83
CA MET A 88 -13.61 -20.51 22.80
C MET A 88 -12.19 -21.03 23.09
N VAL A 89 -12.00 -22.34 23.26
CA VAL A 89 -10.69 -22.93 23.59
C VAL A 89 -9.69 -22.73 22.46
N ARG A 90 -10.09 -22.98 21.20
CA ARG A 90 -9.20 -22.82 20.04
C ARG A 90 -8.85 -21.36 19.83
N SER A 91 -9.81 -20.46 20.01
CA SER A 91 -9.57 -19.01 19.93
C SER A 91 -8.64 -18.50 21.02
N LEU A 92 -8.73 -19.02 22.24
CA LEU A 92 -7.80 -18.69 23.32
C LEU A 92 -6.38 -19.18 23.03
N ILE A 93 -6.22 -20.40 22.52
CA ILE A 93 -4.91 -20.93 22.11
C ILE A 93 -4.31 -20.06 21.00
N LEU A 94 -5.11 -19.70 19.98
CA LEU A 94 -4.66 -18.83 18.90
C LEU A 94 -4.26 -17.44 19.43
N GLY A 95 -5.08 -16.85 20.30
CA GLY A 95 -4.79 -15.56 20.93
C GLY A 95 -3.49 -15.61 21.73
N GLY A 96 -3.29 -16.67 22.53
CA GLY A 96 -2.05 -16.90 23.26
C GLY A 96 -0.84 -17.06 22.34
N ALA A 97 -0.97 -17.79 21.24
CA ALA A 97 0.10 -17.94 20.24
C ALA A 97 0.46 -16.61 19.57
N LEU A 98 -0.54 -15.82 19.17
CA LEU A 98 -0.33 -14.49 18.60
C LEU A 98 0.34 -13.53 19.60
N LEU A 99 -0.05 -13.58 20.88
CA LEU A 99 0.61 -12.82 21.94
C LEU A 99 2.06 -13.28 22.15
N GLY A 100 2.33 -14.58 22.08
CA GLY A 100 3.69 -15.11 22.13
C GLY A 100 4.57 -14.57 21.01
N ILE A 101 4.06 -14.61 19.77
CA ILE A 101 4.74 -14.04 18.60
C ILE A 101 4.95 -12.53 18.76
N PHE A 102 3.97 -11.82 19.34
CA PHE A 102 4.09 -10.38 19.61
C PHE A 102 5.23 -10.06 20.58
N ILE A 103 5.42 -10.89 21.62
CA ILE A 103 6.49 -10.71 22.60
C ILE A 103 7.86 -11.05 22.01
N GLU A 104 7.95 -12.11 21.21
CA GLU A 104 9.21 -12.56 20.60
C GLU A 104 9.67 -11.65 19.45
N ALA A 105 8.73 -11.19 18.62
CA ALA A 105 9.01 -10.38 17.43
C ALA A 105 8.21 -9.06 17.40
N PRO A 106 8.35 -8.19 18.42
CA PRO A 106 7.54 -6.97 18.54
C PRO A 106 7.79 -5.99 17.38
N ALA A 107 9.03 -5.95 16.86
CA ALA A 107 9.39 -5.07 15.75
C ALA A 107 8.60 -5.38 14.46
N ILE A 108 8.34 -6.66 14.17
CA ILE A 108 7.54 -7.08 13.02
C ILE A 108 6.11 -6.56 13.16
N ILE A 109 5.53 -6.70 14.35
CA ILE A 109 4.15 -6.28 14.58
C ILE A 109 4.03 -4.76 14.52
N ILE A 110 4.97 -4.03 15.15
CA ILE A 110 4.99 -2.56 15.12
C ILE A 110 5.14 -2.07 13.67
N GLY A 111 6.09 -2.62 12.91
CA GLY A 111 6.29 -2.29 11.51
C GLY A 111 5.01 -2.51 10.69
N ALA A 112 4.34 -3.65 10.89
CA ALA A 112 3.10 -3.97 10.22
C ALA A 112 1.96 -3.01 10.59
N ALA A 113 1.80 -2.70 11.87
CA ALA A 113 0.78 -1.78 12.36
C ALA A 113 0.95 -0.37 11.79
N VAL A 114 2.18 0.15 11.79
CA VAL A 114 2.51 1.46 11.21
C VAL A 114 2.21 1.48 9.71
N ALA A 115 2.67 0.47 8.97
CA ALA A 115 2.41 0.34 7.54
C ALA A 115 0.92 0.29 7.21
N VAL A 116 0.15 -0.52 7.95
CA VAL A 116 -1.30 -0.62 7.80
C VAL A 116 -1.98 0.72 8.11
N GLY A 117 -1.58 1.40 9.18
CA GLY A 117 -2.11 2.70 9.57
C GLY A 117 -1.87 3.77 8.50
N LEU A 118 -0.64 3.89 8.01
CA LEU A 118 -0.29 4.82 6.92
C LEU A 118 -1.07 4.53 5.64
N LYS A 119 -1.18 3.24 5.26
CA LYS A 119 -1.94 2.85 4.07
C LYS A 119 -3.42 3.19 4.20
N GLN A 120 -4.01 3.02 5.39
CA GLN A 120 -5.41 3.37 5.62
C GLN A 120 -5.66 4.87 5.46
N ILE A 121 -4.78 5.73 5.99
CA ILE A 121 -4.90 7.19 5.84
C ILE A 121 -4.84 7.58 4.36
N ILE A 122 -3.82 7.11 3.64
CA ILE A 122 -3.61 7.45 2.22
C ILE A 122 -4.78 6.96 1.33
N VAL A 123 -5.32 5.77 1.61
CA VAL A 123 -6.44 5.23 0.83
C VAL A 123 -7.73 5.99 1.13
N ASN A 124 -7.95 6.38 2.39
CA ASN A 124 -9.14 7.13 2.80
C ASN A 124 -9.16 8.54 2.17
N ASP A 125 -8.01 9.24 2.15
CA ASP A 125 -7.90 10.56 1.51
C ASP A 125 -8.23 10.49 0.01
N LYS A 126 -7.81 9.44 -0.69
CA LYS A 126 -8.12 9.23 -2.11
C LYS A 126 -9.59 8.94 -2.40
N GLU A 127 -10.35 8.39 -1.45
CA GLU A 127 -11.78 8.18 -1.60
C GLU A 127 -12.58 9.46 -1.34
N SER A 128 -12.05 10.39 -0.53
CA SER A 128 -12.62 11.71 -0.29
C SER A 128 -12.50 12.63 -1.52
N ASP A 129 -11.35 12.65 -2.19
CA ASP A 129 -11.10 13.47 -3.40
C ASP A 129 -11.95 13.05 -4.63
N LYS A 130 -12.49 11.84 -4.64
CA LYS A 130 -13.34 11.35 -5.76
C LYS A 130 -14.83 11.69 -5.61
N LYS A 131 -15.24 12.33 -4.51
CA LYS A 131 -16.64 12.65 -4.22
C LYS A 131 -16.97 14.15 -4.33
N GLU A 132 -15.99 15.00 -4.65
CA GLU A 132 -16.20 16.39 -5.10
C GLU A 132 -16.24 16.47 -6.63
#